data_AF-A0A8T4JGI2-F1
#
_entry.id   AF-A0A8T4JGI2-F1
#
_cell.length_a   1.000
_cell.length_b   1.000
_cell.length_c   1.000
_cell.angle_alpha   90.00
_cell.angle_beta   90.00
_cell.angle_gamma   90.00
#
_symmetry.space_group_name_H-M   'P 1'
#
loop_
_entity.id
_entity.type
_entity.pdbx_description
1 polymer ?
#
loop_
_entity_poly.entity_id
_entity_poly.type
_entity_poly.pdbx_seq_one_letter_code
_entity_poly.pdbx_strand_id
1 'polypeptide(L)' 'MNKFNIYIEQNRIFSNSKLAIALEQKSKFGEKKSGLIIYSPYEALYLYEKNKAELIKNNKKITNQNIIKNLSKDKNFY' A
#
# COMPACT_ATOMS: atom_id res chain seq x y z
N MET A 1 -5.12 15.65 8.28
CA MET A 1 -4.51 14.97 7.11
C MET A 1 -5.17 13.62 6.93
N ASN A 2 -5.89 13.41 5.83
CA ASN A 2 -6.59 12.13 5.61
C ASN A 2 -5.59 11.06 5.15
N LYS A 3 -5.33 10.08 6.01
CA LYS A 3 -4.63 8.85 5.64
C LYS A 3 -5.62 7.87 5.03
N PHE A 4 -5.13 7.01 4.15
CA PHE A 4 -5.91 5.89 3.63
C PHE A 4 -5.25 4.57 3.95
N ASN A 5 -6.05 3.51 3.95
CA ASN A 5 -5.58 2.17 4.27
C ASN A 5 -5.09 1.49 3.00
N ILE A 6 -3.92 0.88 3.09
CA ILE A 6 -3.36 -0.03 2.10
C ILE A 6 -3.40 -1.42 2.73
N TYR A 7 -4.08 -2.35 2.07
CA TYR A 7 -4.23 -3.73 2.47
C TYR A 7 -3.14 -4.58 1.85
N ILE A 8 -2.54 -5.44 2.65
CA ILE A 8 -1.54 -6.42 2.23
C ILE A 8 -2.17 -7.81 2.36
N GLU A 9 -2.40 -8.45 1.22
CA GLU A 9 -2.76 -9.87 1.12
C GLU A 9 -1.59 -10.67 0.54
N GLN A 10 -1.66 -12.01 0.60
CA GLN A 10 -0.54 -12.93 0.33
C GLN A 10 0.23 -12.67 -0.97
N ASN A 11 -0.38 -12.04 -1.97
CA ASN A 11 0.24 -11.80 -3.27
C ASN A 11 -0.16 -10.44 -3.89
N ARG A 12 -0.67 -9.51 -3.08
CA ARG A 12 -1.08 -8.19 -3.56
C ARG A 12 -1.09 -7.16 -2.45
N ILE A 13 -0.68 -5.95 -2.80
CA ILE A 13 -0.78 -4.76 -1.96
C ILE A 13 -1.74 -3.82 -2.67
N PHE A 14 -2.84 -3.44 -2.03
CA PHE A 14 -3.89 -2.68 -2.70
C PHE A 14 -4.64 -1.73 -1.78
N SER A 15 -5.32 -0.75 -2.38
CA SER A 15 -6.29 0.09 -1.69
C SER A 15 -7.54 0.27 -2.55
N ASN A 16 -8.68 0.40 -1.88
CA ASN A 16 -9.98 0.74 -2.47
C ASN A 16 -10.46 2.13 -2.05
N SER A 17 -9.61 2.92 -1.37
CA SER A 17 -10.02 4.24 -0.89
C SER A 17 -10.15 5.24 -2.03
N LYS A 18 -11.13 6.14 -1.94
CA LYS A 18 -11.28 7.28 -2.87
C LYS A 18 -10.00 8.13 -2.94
N LEU A 19 -9.26 8.22 -1.83
CA LEU A 19 -7.98 8.94 -1.77
C LEU A 19 -6.88 8.24 -2.57
N ALA A 20 -6.84 6.92 -2.54
CA ALA A 20 -5.90 6.13 -3.34
C ALA A 20 -6.14 6.34 -4.84
N ILE A 21 -7.42 6.35 -5.25
CA ILE A 21 -7.83 6.59 -6.64
C ILE A 21 -7.43 8.01 -7.08
N ALA A 22 -7.69 9.02 -6.26
CA ALA A 22 -7.28 10.39 -6.55
C ALA A 22 -5.74 10.54 -6.61
N LEU A 23 -5.02 9.81 -5.78
CA LEU A 23 -3.56 9.80 -5.76
C LEU A 23 -2.97 9.19 -7.03
N GLU A 24 -3.53 8.09 -7.54
CA GLU A 24 -3.14 7.50 -8.81
C GLU A 24 -3.35 8.50 -9.95
N GLN A 25 -4.52 9.14 -10.02
CA GLN A 25 -4.81 10.13 -11.07
C GLN A 25 -3.88 11.34 -11.02
N LYS A 26 -3.56 11.85 -9.83
CA LYS A 26 -2.76 13.07 -9.65
C LYS A 26 -1.26 12.84 -9.72
N SER A 27 -0.78 11.73 -9.18
CA SER A 27 0.65 11.50 -8.93
C SER A 27 1.15 10.15 -9.44
N LYS A 28 0.31 9.39 -10.16
CA LYS A 28 0.66 8.12 -10.79
C LYS A 28 1.22 7.08 -9.82
N PHE A 29 0.77 7.12 -8.56
CA PHE A 29 1.09 6.13 -7.55
C PHE A 29 0.13 4.94 -7.62
N GLY A 30 0.69 3.77 -7.86
CA GLY A 30 -0.01 2.50 -8.03
C GLY A 30 -0.64 2.33 -9.41
N GLU A 31 -1.07 1.10 -9.70
CA GLU A 31 -1.77 0.72 -10.91
C GLU A 31 -3.25 0.46 -10.62
N LYS A 32 -4.14 1.12 -11.34
CA LYS A 32 -5.58 0.84 -11.25
C LYS A 32 -5.90 -0.48 -11.96
N LYS A 33 -6.28 -1.51 -11.21
CA LYS A 33 -6.75 -2.81 -11.73
C LYS A 33 -8.07 -3.20 -11.07
N SER A 34 -9.09 -3.49 -11.89
CA SER A 34 -10.41 -3.96 -11.44
C SER A 34 -11.04 -3.11 -10.32
N GLY A 35 -10.90 -1.78 -10.41
CA GLY A 35 -11.48 -0.84 -9.44
C GLY A 35 -10.68 -0.66 -8.13
N LEU A 36 -9.54 -1.34 -8.00
CA LEU A 36 -8.58 -1.20 -6.90
C LEU A 36 -7.31 -0.51 -7.41
N ILE A 37 -6.58 0.14 -6.51
CA ILE A 37 -5.23 0.61 -6.77
C ILE A 37 -4.27 -0.42 -6.20
N ILE A 38 -3.50 -1.07 -7.06
CA ILE A 38 -2.44 -2.01 -6.70
C ILE A 38 -1.16 -1.20 -6.54
N TYR A 39 -0.42 -1.43 -5.46
CA TYR A 39 0.87 -0.80 -5.22
C TYR A 39 1.98 -1.82 -5.33
N SER A 40 3.12 -1.38 -5.84
CA SER A 40 4.37 -2.10 -5.63
C SER A 40 4.79 -2.00 -4.16
N PRO A 41 5.63 -2.93 -3.65
CA PRO A 41 6.09 -2.91 -2.27
C PRO A 41 6.84 -1.60 -1.90
N TYR A 42 7.60 -1.03 -2.83
CA TYR A 42 8.32 0.23 -2.64
C TYR A 42 7.38 1.43 -2.53
N GLU A 43 6.33 1.49 -3.36
CA GLU A 43 5.33 2.57 -3.28
C GLU A 43 4.55 2.51 -1.97
N ALA A 44 4.16 1.31 -1.54
CA ALA A 44 3.46 1.11 -0.27
C ALA A 44 4.32 1.54 0.92
N LEU A 45 5.61 1.21 0.91
CA LEU A 45 6.59 1.67 1.90
C LEU A 45 6.71 3.19 1.90
N TYR A 46 6.92 3.79 0.72
CA TYR A 46 7.05 5.23 0.57
C TYR A 46 5.83 5.99 1.11
N LEU A 47 4.61 5.53 0.79
CA LEU A 47 3.37 6.17 1.25
C LEU A 47 3.19 6.06 2.76
N TYR A 48 3.60 4.93 3.34
CA TYR A 48 3.63 4.74 4.78
C TYR A 48 4.64 5.68 5.45
N GLU A 49 5.88 5.76 4.94
CA GLU A 49 6.95 6.63 5.46
C GLU A 49 6.59 8.11 5.37
N LYS A 50 5.94 8.53 4.28
CA LYS A 50 5.41 9.88 4.12
C LYS A 50 4.15 10.16 4.96
N ASN A 51 3.74 9.22 5.80
CA ASN A 51 2.57 9.34 6.67
C ASN A 51 1.26 9.58 5.88
N LYS A 52 1.23 9.18 4.60
CA LYS A 52 0.08 9.35 3.69
C LYS A 52 -0.86 8.14 3.74
N ALA A 53 -0.35 6.97 4.13
CA ALA A 53 -1.12 5.74 4.20
C ALA A 53 -0.77 4.91 5.44
N GLU A 54 -1.65 3.99 5.78
CA GLU A 54 -1.45 2.98 6.83
C GLU A 54 -1.49 1.58 6.21
N LEU A 55 -0.58 0.70 6.62
CA LEU A 55 -0.53 -0.67 6.12
C LEU A 55 -1.33 -1.59 7.04
N ILE A 56 -2.30 -2.30 6.47
CA ILE A 56 -3.17 -3.26 7.15
C ILE A 56 -2.94 -4.65 6.57
N LYS A 57 -2.67 -5.64 7.41
CA LYS A 57 -2.51 -7.04 7.04
C LYS A 57 -3.28 -7.91 8.01
N ASN A 58 -4.10 -8.83 7.51
CA ASN A 58 -4.98 -9.68 8.33
C ASN A 58 -5.81 -8.85 9.34
N ASN A 59 -6.39 -7.74 8.89
CA ASN A 59 -7.12 -6.76 9.71
C ASN A 59 -6.32 -6.13 10.86
N LYS A 60 -5.00 -6.26 10.88
CA LYS A 60 -4.12 -5.63 11.86
C LYS A 60 -3.24 -4.59 11.20
N LYS A 61 -3.11 -3.44 11.86
CA LYS A 61 -2.17 -2.39 11.43
C LYS A 61 -0.74 -2.86 11.67
N ILE A 62 0.11 -2.74 10.66
CA ILE A 62 1.53 -3.06 10.78
C ILE A 62 2.26 -1.83 11.34
N THR A 63 2.99 -2.03 12.43
CA THR A 63 3.87 -1.03 13.02
C THR A 63 5.31 -1.20 12.52
N ASN A 64 6.02 -0.06 12.46
CA ASN A 64 7.28 0.19 11.75
C ASN A 64 8.32 -0.95 11.76
N GLN A 65 8.48 -1.66 12.88
CA GLN A 65 9.51 -2.68 13.05
C GLN A 65 9.35 -3.92 12.15
N ASN A 66 8.18 -4.13 11.55
CA ASN A 66 7.90 -5.34 10.77
C ASN A 66 7.46 -5.06 9.32
N ILE A 67 7.49 -3.81 8.85
CA ILE A 67 6.92 -3.45 7.54
C ILE A 67 7.70 -4.05 6.39
N ILE A 68 9.03 -3.92 6.41
CA ILE A 68 9.91 -4.48 5.37
C ILE A 68 9.69 -5.99 5.27
N LYS A 69 9.74 -6.73 6.40
CA LYS A 69 9.46 -8.18 6.42
C LYS A 69 8.08 -8.57 5.86
N ASN A 70 7.08 -7.70 6.01
CA ASN A 70 5.74 -7.96 5.50
C ASN A 70 5.58 -7.64 4.01
N LEU A 71 6.40 -6.75 3.47
CA LEU A 71 6.46 -6.35 2.06
C LEU A 71 7.44 -7.25 1.26
N SER A 72 8.51 -7.74 1.87
CA SER A 72 9.54 -8.60 1.25
C SER A 72 9.12 -10.06 1.04
N LYS A 73 7.94 -10.48 1.52
CA LYS A 73 7.40 -11.82 1.22
C LYS A 73 6.84 -11.93 -0.20
N ASP A 74 6.69 -10.80 -0.90
CA ASP A 74 6.43 -10.79 -2.33
C ASP A 74 7.74 -11.09 -3.07
N LYS A 75 7.74 -12.14 -3.91
CA LYS A 75 8.91 -12.75 -4.57
C LYS A 75 9.77 -11.80 -5.45
N ASN A 76 9.45 -10.52 -5.52
CA ASN A 76 10.14 -9.49 -6.32
C ASN A 76 10.98 -8.51 -5.48
N PHE A 77 11.20 -8.76 -4.20
CA PHE A 77 12.22 -8.04 -3.41
C PHE A 77 13.59 -8.70 -3.64
N TYR A 78 14.30 -8.29 -4.69
CA TYR A 78 15.68 -8.70 -4.97
C TYR A 78 16.55 -7.48 -5.26
#